data_AF-A0A1V6BZC0-F1
#
_entry.id   AF-A0A1V6BZC0-F1
#
_cell.length_a   1.000
_cell.length_b   1.000
_cell.length_c   1.000
_cell.angle_alpha   90.00
_cell.angle_beta   90.00
_cell.angle_gamma   90.00
#
_symmetry.space_group_name_H-M   'P 1'
#
loop_
_entity.id
_entity.type
_entity.pdbx_description
1 polymer ?
#
loop_
_entity_poly.entity_id
_entity_poly.type
_entity_poly.pdbx_seq_one_letter_code
_entity_poly.pdbx_strand_id
1 'polypeptide(L)'
;MFYNDVEFIFDELENLSVESKLTENLKTIAYLRDSSKPEDIQKYFRAILDRMWQLSDSKDNNYALYISNLVLIFFKELKRDFPQIFLDLDFLKNVSLFFSYVEKILKKETSNEAINSERKKEIIEILKSSFSEEYYYRKSNRLNPKQLNLPF
;
A
#
# COMPACT_ATOMS: atom_id res chain seq x y z
N MET A 1 16.97 7.73 -9.09
CA MET A 1 16.66 6.37 -9.59
C MET A 1 15.27 5.97 -9.13
N PHE A 2 15.01 5.92 -7.82
CA PHE A 2 13.67 5.64 -7.26
C PHE A 2 12.52 6.46 -7.86
N TYR A 3 12.64 7.80 -7.96
CA TYR A 3 11.56 8.64 -8.49
C TYR A 3 11.14 8.22 -9.91
N ASN A 4 12.10 7.88 -10.77
CA ASN A 4 11.83 7.40 -12.12
C ASN A 4 11.15 6.02 -12.13
N ASP A 5 11.40 5.19 -11.11
CA ASP A 5 10.78 3.87 -10.96
C ASP A 5 9.30 3.97 -10.51
N VAL A 6 8.89 5.11 -9.93
CA VAL A 6 7.53 5.29 -9.38
C VAL A 6 6.72 6.41 -10.04
N GLU A 7 7.30 7.19 -10.96
CA GLU A 7 6.64 8.32 -11.63
C GLU A 7 5.35 7.90 -12.33
N PHE A 8 5.37 6.77 -13.04
CA PHE A 8 4.18 6.22 -13.71
C PHE A 8 3.02 5.95 -12.74
N ILE A 9 3.32 5.63 -11.47
CA ILE A 9 2.31 5.39 -10.44
C ILE A 9 1.55 6.69 -10.15
N PHE A 10 2.26 7.81 -10.12
CA PHE A 10 1.66 9.12 -9.90
C PHE A 10 0.75 9.50 -11.07
N ASP A 11 1.22 9.32 -12.30
CA ASP A 11 0.45 9.63 -13.51
C ASP A 11 -0.84 8.79 -13.56
N GLU A 12 -0.74 7.49 -13.27
CA GLU A 12 -1.90 6.60 -13.23
C GLU A 12 -2.92 7.01 -12.17
N LEU A 13 -2.47 7.38 -10.95
CA LEU A 13 -3.37 7.82 -9.89
C LEU A 13 -4.00 9.20 -10.18
N GLU A 14 -3.27 10.11 -10.82
CA GLU A 14 -3.79 11.42 -11.23
C GLU A 14 -4.83 11.28 -12.34
N ASN A 15 -4.63 10.36 -13.28
CA ASN A 15 -5.61 10.05 -14.33
C ASN A 15 -6.94 9.50 -13.78
N LEU A 16 -6.91 8.84 -12.61
CA LEU A 16 -8.14 8.40 -11.95
C LEU A 16 -8.96 9.57 -11.39
N SER A 17 -8.38 10.77 -11.23
CA SER A 17 -9.02 12.01 -10.74
C SER A 17 -9.68 11.98 -9.35
N VAL A 18 -9.73 10.81 -8.71
CA VAL A 18 -10.38 10.59 -7.40
C VAL A 18 -9.41 10.41 -6.23
N GLU A 19 -8.10 10.35 -6.50
CA GLU A 19 -7.07 9.98 -5.52
C GLU A 19 -6.02 11.09 -5.26
N SER A 20 -6.35 12.37 -5.46
CA SER A 20 -5.37 13.47 -5.33
C SER A 20 -4.59 13.47 -4.02
N LYS A 21 -5.27 13.24 -2.88
CA LYS A 21 -4.62 13.13 -1.56
C LYS A 21 -3.72 11.91 -1.42
N LEU A 22 -4.11 10.77 -2.00
CA LEU A 22 -3.27 9.57 -2.00
C LEU A 22 -2.00 9.81 -2.80
N THR A 23 -2.13 10.40 -4.00
CA THR A 23 -0.99 10.76 -4.85
C THR A 23 -0.05 11.73 -4.15
N GLU A 24 -0.58 12.79 -3.51
CA GLU A 24 0.21 13.74 -2.72
C GLU A 24 0.98 13.07 -1.58
N ASN A 25 0.34 12.15 -0.85
CA ASN A 25 1.01 11.41 0.22
C ASN A 25 2.15 10.53 -0.32
N LEU A 26 1.94 9.84 -1.45
CA LEU A 26 2.97 9.02 -2.08
C LEU A 26 4.14 9.87 -2.60
N LYS A 27 3.85 10.99 -3.27
CA LYS A 27 4.87 11.96 -3.71
C LYS A 27 5.67 12.51 -2.53
N THR A 28 4.99 12.77 -1.41
CA THR A 28 5.66 13.28 -0.21
C THR A 28 6.56 12.22 0.42
N ILE A 29 6.14 10.95 0.50
CA ILE A 29 7.02 9.84 0.92
C ILE A 29 8.22 9.72 -0.01
N ALA A 30 8.00 9.81 -1.33
CA ALA A 30 9.07 9.73 -2.31
C ALA A 30 10.11 10.84 -2.13
N TYR A 31 9.68 12.06 -1.83
CA TYR A 31 10.56 13.18 -1.53
C TYR A 31 11.29 13.02 -0.18
N LEU A 32 10.57 12.58 0.86
CA LEU A 32 11.11 12.45 2.21
C LEU A 32 12.05 11.25 2.39
N ARG A 33 12.04 10.27 1.48
CA ARG A 33 12.99 9.16 1.47
C ARG A 33 14.45 9.63 1.48
N ASP A 34 14.74 10.76 0.83
CA ASP A 34 16.08 11.36 0.81
C ASP A 34 16.40 12.20 2.05
N SER A 35 15.40 12.42 2.92
CA SER A 35 15.56 13.18 4.15
C SER A 35 16.09 12.30 5.29
N SER A 36 16.80 12.90 6.24
CA SER A 36 17.33 12.23 7.42
C SER A 36 16.28 11.95 8.52
N LYS A 37 14.97 12.10 8.23
CA LYS A 37 13.89 12.02 9.24
C LYS A 37 12.81 11.00 8.85
N PRO A 38 12.99 9.72 9.20
CA PRO A 38 12.02 8.65 8.92
C PRO A 38 10.64 8.84 9.59
N GLU A 39 10.59 9.58 10.70
CA GLU A 39 9.36 9.89 11.45
C GLU A 39 8.34 10.65 10.57
N ASP A 40 8.82 11.48 9.65
CA ASP A 40 7.95 12.24 8.75
C ASP A 40 7.25 11.31 7.75
N ILE A 41 7.91 10.24 7.29
CA ILE A 41 7.34 9.24 6.37
C ILE A 41 6.18 8.48 7.02
N GLN A 42 6.26 8.18 8.32
CA GLN A 42 5.21 7.42 9.02
C GLN A 42 3.85 8.14 8.99
N LYS A 43 3.85 9.48 9.11
CA LYS A 43 2.63 10.28 9.06
C LYS A 43 1.90 10.10 7.72
N TYR A 44 2.62 10.21 6.62
CA TYR A 44 2.05 10.04 5.28
C TYR A 44 1.66 8.59 5.01
N PHE A 45 2.40 7.63 5.56
CA PHE A 45 2.04 6.22 5.48
C PHE A 45 0.70 5.93 6.17
N ARG A 46 0.44 6.50 7.35
CA ARG A 46 -0.86 6.37 8.03
C ARG A 46 -2.01 6.93 7.20
N ALA A 47 -1.81 8.07 6.54
CA ALA A 47 -2.82 8.63 5.65
C ALA A 47 -3.12 7.71 4.44
N ILE A 48 -2.10 7.01 3.91
CA ILE A 48 -2.28 5.96 2.89
C ILE A 48 -3.08 4.79 3.47
N LEU A 49 -2.76 4.33 4.69
CA LEU A 49 -3.50 3.25 5.36
C LEU A 49 -4.99 3.57 5.52
N ASP A 50 -5.32 4.78 5.94
CA ASP A 50 -6.71 5.21 6.12
C ASP A 50 -7.47 5.16 4.79
N ARG A 51 -6.82 5.57 3.70
CA ARG A 51 -7.42 5.48 2.37
C ARG A 51 -7.62 4.03 1.94
N MET A 52 -6.61 3.18 2.15
CA MET A 52 -6.68 1.75 1.85
C MET A 52 -7.76 1.04 2.67
N TRP A 53 -7.96 1.44 3.92
CA TRP A 53 -9.06 0.96 4.75
C TRP A 53 -10.42 1.32 4.13
N GLN A 54 -10.62 2.58 3.73
CA GLN A 54 -11.86 3.03 3.09
C GLN A 54 -12.15 2.24 1.80
N LEU A 55 -11.14 2.04 0.94
CA LEU A 55 -11.25 1.20 -0.27
C LEU A 55 -11.61 -0.25 0.09
N SER A 56 -11.03 -0.77 1.18
CA SER A 56 -11.32 -2.11 1.68
C SER A 56 -12.75 -2.27 2.23
N ASP A 57 -13.43 -1.19 2.59
CA ASP A 57 -14.81 -1.21 3.11
C ASP A 57 -15.85 -0.78 2.06
N SER A 58 -15.43 -0.06 1.01
CA SER A 58 -16.29 0.38 -0.09
C SER A 58 -17.03 -0.77 -0.79
N LYS A 59 -18.31 -0.56 -1.12
CA LYS A 59 -19.08 -1.51 -1.94
C LYS A 59 -18.70 -1.45 -3.42
N ASP A 60 -18.24 -0.29 -3.89
CA ASP A 60 -17.68 -0.16 -5.24
C ASP A 60 -16.22 -0.57 -5.23
N ASN A 61 -15.90 -1.60 -6.02
CA ASN A 61 -14.60 -2.26 -6.06
C ASN A 61 -13.87 -2.05 -7.39
N ASN A 62 -14.45 -1.31 -8.34
CA ASN A 62 -13.92 -1.25 -9.71
C ASN A 62 -12.48 -0.71 -9.76
N TYR A 63 -12.13 0.25 -8.89
CA TYR A 63 -10.79 0.84 -8.82
C TYR A 63 -9.98 0.44 -7.60
N ALA A 64 -10.61 -0.14 -6.57
CA ALA A 64 -9.91 -0.47 -5.32
C ALA A 64 -8.78 -1.48 -5.54
N LEU A 65 -9.00 -2.49 -6.39
CA LEU A 65 -7.95 -3.46 -6.75
C LEU A 65 -6.81 -2.78 -7.51
N TYR A 66 -7.12 -1.84 -8.39
CA TYR A 66 -6.11 -1.13 -9.17
C TYR A 66 -5.23 -0.26 -8.29
N ILE A 67 -5.85 0.60 -7.48
CA ILE A 67 -5.16 1.49 -6.54
C ILE A 67 -4.31 0.66 -5.57
N SER A 68 -4.82 -0.48 -5.10
CA SER A 68 -4.05 -1.38 -4.23
C SER A 68 -2.79 -1.92 -4.90
N ASN A 69 -2.87 -2.29 -6.18
CA ASN A 69 -1.73 -2.76 -6.96
C ASN A 69 -0.69 -1.64 -7.12
N LEU A 70 -1.11 -0.44 -7.52
CA LEU A 70 -0.24 0.74 -7.65
C LEU A 70 0.49 1.08 -6.34
N VAL A 71 -0.22 1.16 -5.22
CA VAL A 71 0.36 1.45 -3.90
C VAL A 71 1.32 0.33 -3.47
N LEU A 72 1.00 -0.94 -3.77
CA LEU A 72 1.86 -2.07 -3.46
C LEU A 72 3.17 -2.04 -4.28
N ILE A 73 3.09 -1.68 -5.56
CA ILE A 73 4.28 -1.49 -6.41
C ILE A 73 5.14 -0.35 -5.85
N PHE A 74 4.52 0.78 -5.48
CA PHE A 74 5.24 1.89 -4.84
C PHE A 74 6.01 1.43 -3.59
N PHE A 75 5.36 0.68 -2.70
CA PHE A 75 6.04 0.17 -1.51
C PHE A 75 7.14 -0.84 -1.82
N LYS A 76 6.97 -1.66 -2.87
CA LYS A 76 8.02 -2.59 -3.31
C LYS A 76 9.27 -1.81 -3.70
N GLU A 77 9.10 -0.77 -4.52
CA GLU A 77 10.21 0.07 -4.94
C GLU A 77 10.81 0.84 -3.75
N LEU A 78 9.98 1.32 -2.82
CA LEU A 78 10.44 2.00 -1.60
C LEU A 78 11.27 1.05 -0.74
N LYS A 79 10.85 -0.22 -0.59
CA LYS A 79 11.58 -1.22 0.18
C LYS A 79 12.92 -1.59 -0.46
N ARG A 80 12.96 -1.72 -1.79
CA ARG A 80 14.20 -2.02 -2.52
C ARG A 80 15.28 -0.98 -2.25
N ASP A 81 14.85 0.26 -2.10
CA ASP A 81 15.71 1.42 -2.17
C ASP A 81 15.95 2.09 -0.81
N PHE A 82 15.02 1.93 0.13
CA PHE A 82 15.12 2.37 1.52
C PHE A 82 14.68 1.25 2.50
N PRO A 83 15.33 0.08 2.50
CA PRO A 83 14.88 -1.09 3.27
C PRO A 83 14.87 -0.89 4.78
N GLN A 84 15.70 0.01 5.32
CA GLN A 84 15.84 0.27 6.76
C GLN A 84 14.54 0.73 7.42
N ILE A 85 13.65 1.42 6.69
CA ILE A 85 12.37 1.86 7.27
C ILE A 85 11.47 0.66 7.61
N PHE A 86 11.62 -0.45 6.90
CA PHE A 86 10.85 -1.68 7.15
C PHE A 86 11.36 -2.48 8.36
N LEU A 87 12.53 -2.12 8.90
CA LEU A 87 13.05 -2.67 10.16
C LEU A 87 12.47 -1.96 11.39
N ASP A 88 11.91 -0.75 11.23
CA ASP A 88 11.19 -0.07 12.30
C ASP A 88 9.90 -0.84 12.64
N LEU A 89 9.71 -1.12 13.94
CA LEU A 89 8.61 -1.97 14.40
C LEU A 89 7.24 -1.36 14.10
N ASP A 90 7.10 -0.04 14.21
CA ASP A 90 5.82 0.63 13.98
C ASP A 90 5.51 0.74 12.50
N PHE A 91 6.53 1.00 11.66
CA PHE A 91 6.38 0.92 10.21
C PHE A 91 6.04 -0.52 9.75
N LEU A 92 6.71 -1.54 10.30
CA LEU A 92 6.42 -2.95 10.05
C LEU A 92 4.96 -3.31 10.36
N LYS A 93 4.43 -2.86 11.51
CA LYS A 93 3.02 -3.05 11.88
C LYS A 93 2.09 -2.38 10.88
N ASN A 94 2.42 -1.15 10.47
CA ASN A 94 1.62 -0.37 9.52
C ASN A 94 1.58 -1.06 8.14
N VAL A 95 2.72 -1.51 7.61
CA VAL A 95 2.79 -2.29 6.36
C VAL A 95 2.01 -3.61 6.47
N SER A 96 2.12 -4.28 7.63
CA SER A 96 1.35 -5.50 7.90
C SER A 96 -0.16 -5.25 7.89
N LEU A 97 -0.61 -4.10 8.41
CA LEU A 97 -2.02 -3.68 8.38
C LEU A 97 -2.49 -3.36 6.96
N PHE A 98 -1.66 -2.68 6.16
CA PHE A 98 -1.91 -2.44 4.73
C PHE A 98 -2.25 -3.76 4.01
N PHE A 99 -1.48 -4.83 4.24
CA PHE A 99 -1.76 -6.12 3.62
C PHE A 99 -3.09 -6.75 4.04
N SER A 100 -3.58 -6.48 5.25
CA SER A 100 -4.92 -6.92 5.65
C SER A 100 -6.01 -6.19 4.86
N TYR A 101 -5.82 -4.91 4.52
CA TYR A 101 -6.73 -4.18 3.63
C TYR A 101 -6.66 -4.70 2.19
N VAL A 102 -5.46 -4.93 1.67
CA VAL A 102 -5.26 -5.53 0.33
C VAL A 102 -5.94 -6.89 0.25
N GLU A 103 -5.81 -7.77 1.26
CA GLU A 103 -6.48 -9.07 1.26
C GLU A 103 -8.00 -8.94 1.24
N LYS A 104 -8.57 -7.98 1.97
CA LYS A 104 -10.02 -7.70 1.90
C LYS A 104 -10.44 -7.30 0.49
N ILE A 105 -9.66 -6.44 -0.17
CA ILE A 105 -9.94 -5.99 -1.55
C ILE A 105 -9.84 -7.16 -2.53
N LEU A 106 -8.82 -8.02 -2.40
CA LEU A 106 -8.65 -9.21 -3.25
C LEU A 106 -9.83 -10.19 -3.17
N LYS A 107 -10.45 -10.31 -1.99
CA LYS A 107 -11.59 -11.21 -1.73
C LYS A 107 -12.92 -10.70 -2.26
N LYS A 108 -13.03 -9.41 -2.58
CA LYS A 108 -14.27 -8.85 -3.13
C LYS A 108 -14.47 -9.31 -4.58
N GLU A 109 -15.74 -9.51 -4.93
CA GLU A 109 -16.16 -9.71 -6.31
C GLU A 109 -15.93 -8.43 -7.12
N THR A 110 -15.54 -8.58 -8.38
CA THR A 110 -15.21 -7.49 -9.29
C THR A 110 -15.92 -7.73 -10.61
N SER A 111 -16.46 -6.67 -11.20
CA SER A 111 -17.28 -6.70 -12.42
C SER A 111 -16.52 -7.11 -13.70
N ASN A 112 -15.18 -7.06 -13.72
CA ASN A 112 -14.37 -7.27 -14.94
C ASN A 112 -13.35 -8.42 -14.78
N GLU A 113 -13.76 -9.67 -15.00
CA GLU A 113 -13.05 -10.87 -14.52
C GLU A 113 -11.60 -11.03 -15.01
N ALA A 114 -11.31 -10.73 -16.29
CA ALA A 114 -10.00 -11.01 -16.88
C ALA A 114 -8.88 -10.09 -16.35
N ILE A 115 -9.05 -8.76 -16.45
CA ILE A 115 -8.09 -7.76 -15.96
C ILE A 115 -7.85 -7.90 -14.45
N ASN A 116 -8.90 -8.24 -13.71
CA ASN A 116 -8.81 -8.44 -12.28
C ASN A 116 -8.05 -9.72 -11.92
N SER A 117 -8.07 -10.77 -12.77
CA SER A 117 -7.33 -12.01 -12.51
C SER A 117 -5.81 -11.82 -12.59
N GLU A 118 -5.32 -11.06 -13.58
CA GLU A 118 -3.89 -10.78 -13.75
C GLU A 118 -3.36 -9.90 -12.62
N ARG A 119 -4.08 -8.83 -12.28
CA ARG A 119 -3.72 -7.94 -11.16
C ARG A 119 -3.71 -8.65 -9.81
N LYS A 120 -4.68 -9.56 -9.58
CA LYS A 120 -4.69 -10.41 -8.38
C LYS A 120 -3.43 -11.28 -8.31
N LYS A 121 -3.00 -11.88 -9.42
CA LYS A 121 -1.77 -12.69 -9.48
C LYS A 121 -0.54 -11.84 -9.18
N GLU A 122 -0.41 -10.68 -9.81
CA GLU A 122 0.71 -9.77 -9.60
C GLU A 122 0.80 -9.30 -8.13
N ILE A 123 -0.33 -8.90 -7.54
CA ILE A 123 -0.38 -8.54 -6.11
C ILE A 123 0.12 -9.70 -5.24
N ILE A 124 -0.36 -10.91 -5.48
CA ILE A 124 0.06 -12.09 -4.72
C ILE A 124 1.55 -12.38 -4.88
N GLU A 125 2.09 -12.19 -6.10
CA GLU A 125 3.50 -12.37 -6.38
C GLU A 125 4.35 -11.36 -5.61
N ILE A 126 4.04 -10.06 -5.71
CA ILE A 126 4.79 -9.00 -4.99
C ILE A 126 4.76 -9.24 -3.47
N LEU A 127 3.59 -9.61 -2.92
CA LEU A 127 3.48 -9.91 -1.48
C LEU A 127 4.38 -11.06 -1.04
N LYS A 128 4.52 -12.09 -1.88
CA LYS A 128 5.36 -13.26 -1.57
C LYS A 128 6.85 -13.01 -1.80
N SER A 129 7.19 -12.32 -2.88
CA SER A 129 8.60 -12.13 -3.29
C SER A 129 9.28 -11.01 -2.53
N SER A 130 8.56 -9.91 -2.29
CA SER A 130 9.14 -8.66 -1.79
C SER A 130 8.79 -8.39 -0.33
N PHE A 131 7.72 -9.00 0.18
CA PHE A 131 7.17 -8.72 1.51
C PHE A 131 6.87 -9.96 2.34
N SER A 132 7.65 -11.04 2.14
CA SER A 132 7.44 -12.30 2.86
C SER A 132 7.45 -12.11 4.36
N GLU A 133 8.40 -11.35 4.90
CA GLU A 133 8.54 -11.11 6.34
C GLU A 133 7.31 -10.41 6.93
N GLU A 134 6.87 -9.32 6.31
CA GLU A 134 5.70 -8.55 6.74
C GLU A 134 4.40 -9.36 6.56
N TYR A 135 4.31 -10.13 5.47
CA TYR A 135 3.20 -11.04 5.21
C TYR A 135 3.08 -12.13 6.28
N TYR A 136 4.19 -12.76 6.66
CA TYR A 136 4.22 -13.79 7.70
C TYR A 136 4.03 -13.19 9.11
N TYR A 137 4.64 -12.03 9.39
CA TYR A 137 4.46 -11.30 10.64
C TYR A 137 2.98 -11.03 10.92
N ARG A 138 2.25 -10.55 9.92
CA ARG A 138 0.80 -10.33 9.99
C ARG A 138 0.02 -11.60 10.33
N LYS A 139 0.34 -12.73 9.67
CA LYS A 139 -0.35 -14.01 9.90
C LYS A 139 -0.09 -14.54 11.31
N SER A 140 1.15 -14.46 11.78
CA SER A 140 1.55 -14.92 13.11
C SER A 140 0.91 -14.08 14.22
N ASN A 141 0.85 -12.76 14.06
CA ASN A 141 0.31 -11.84 15.06
C ASN A 141 -1.21 -11.61 14.95
N ARG A 142 -1.90 -12.24 14.00
CA ARG A 142 -3.35 -12.07 13.74
C ARG A 142 -3.79 -10.61 13.71
N LEU A 143 -2.99 -9.73 13.07
CA LEU A 143 -3.31 -8.32 12.94
C LEU A 143 -4.59 -8.15 12.11
N ASN A 144 -5.72 -8.12 12.81
CA ASN A 144 -7.03 -7.98 12.20
C ASN A 144 -7.30 -6.49 11.95
N PRO A 145 -7.86 -6.12 10.79
CA PRO A 145 -8.31 -4.76 10.48
C PRO A 145 -9.24 -4.10 11.51
N LYS A 146 -9.81 -4.87 12.44
CA LYS A 146 -10.66 -4.38 13.53
C LYS A 146 -9.89 -3.98 14.80
N GLN A 147 -8.56 -4.17 14.86
CA GLN A 147 -7.79 -4.10 16.11
C GLN A 147 -6.92 -2.85 16.29
N LEU A 148 -7.04 -1.83 15.44
CA LEU A 148 -6.48 -0.52 15.75
C LEU A 148 -7.59 0.51 15.63
N ASN A 149 -8.13 0.92 16.78
CA ASN A 149 -8.41 2.34 16.98
C ASN A 149 -7.10 3.03 16.63
N LEU A 150 -7.01 3.56 15.41
CA LEU A 150 -5.94 4.47 15.03
C LEU A 150 -5.92 5.55 16.12
N PRO A 151 -4.80 5.74 16.85
CA PRO A 151 -4.74 6.84 17.79
C PRO A 151 -4.88 8.12 16.96
N PHE A 152 -5.98 8.84 17.22
CA PHE A 152 -6.19 10.22 16.80
C PHE A 152 -5.05 11.10 17.32
#